data_AF-A0A1X7D5W5-F1
#
_entry.id   AF-A0A1X7D5W5-F1
#
_cell.length_a   1.000
_cell.length_b   1.000
_cell.length_c   1.000
_cell.angle_alpha   90.00
_cell.angle_beta   90.00
_cell.angle_gamma   90.00
#
_symmetry.space_group_name_H-M   'P 1'
#
loop_
_entity.id
_entity.type
_entity.pdbx_description
1 polymer ?
#
loop_
_entity_poly.entity_id
_entity_poly.type
_entity_poly.pdbx_seq_one_letter_code
_entity_poly.pdbx_strand_id
1 'polypeptide(L)'
;MILTGLVIGALLGIVMQRGRFCVTGMLRDIFLQKSWRTFAALLVVISVHAIGLTALTSAGVISPNYPSFAPLAVIVGGFMFGIGIILAGGCASGTWYRSGEGLVGSWIALAMYALSASAMKTGVLKGFNSGMKQWDTGLTTIPSALGVSPWLFVIVLAAVTGVMVRHFLNREKNTVKPARLNGRPAWKKPLHVYTAGALVGLLGVIAWPLSAATGRNDGLGITTPTANLLNFLVTGADGKLDWGVMLVLGILVGSFIAAKSTGEFRVRVPDATTTVRSIAGGLLMGVGAALAGGCTVGNGMVQTSLFTFQGWIALLFIALGVAVATRIWLKPTVTQPTTGEDGTYSTAQSLDHTVGATAPDDNSIDAAPTAGAPRTSGANVFSGFAAAPAALMVKDPAGAPSKKLTGLGDGYYALDSLGAVCPFPLIEAKDVMQTLQTGEHLVIDFDCTQATEAIPQWAATDGHEVTDFVEKGDASWQITLKKG
;
A
#
# COMPACT_ATOMS: atom_id res chain seq x y z
N MET A 1 11.01 -4.23 -30.06
CA MET A 1 9.72 -4.12 -29.34
C MET A 1 9.81 -4.34 -27.83
N ILE A 2 10.68 -5.22 -27.29
CA ILE A 2 10.81 -5.41 -25.81
C ILE A 2 11.04 -4.11 -25.00
N LEU A 3 11.67 -3.08 -25.58
CA LEU A 3 11.86 -1.77 -24.97
C LEU A 3 10.54 -1.04 -24.62
N THR A 4 9.41 -1.38 -25.26
CA THR A 4 8.11 -0.82 -24.85
C THR A 4 7.71 -1.30 -23.45
N GLY A 5 8.18 -2.48 -23.03
CA GLY A 5 8.07 -2.95 -21.65
C GLY A 5 8.81 -2.03 -20.69
N LEU A 6 10.02 -1.59 -21.02
CA LEU A 6 10.79 -0.64 -20.20
C LEU A 6 10.06 0.71 -20.07
N VAL A 7 9.50 1.23 -21.17
CA VAL A 7 8.75 2.50 -21.18
C VAL A 7 7.45 2.39 -20.36
N ILE A 8 6.63 1.36 -20.60
CA ILE A 8 5.40 1.13 -19.83
C ILE A 8 5.73 0.87 -18.35
N GLY A 9 6.82 0.15 -18.07
CA GLY A 9 7.33 -0.09 -16.73
C GLY A 9 7.72 1.20 -16.03
N ALA A 10 8.43 2.10 -16.71
CA ALA A 10 8.81 3.40 -16.17
C ALA A 10 7.60 4.27 -15.85
N LEU A 11 6.63 4.37 -16.78
CA LEU A 11 5.37 5.07 -16.54
C LEU A 11 4.61 4.45 -15.36
N LEU A 12 4.55 3.13 -15.27
CA LEU A 12 3.90 2.41 -14.19
C LEU A 12 4.61 2.65 -12.84
N GLY A 13 5.94 2.66 -12.82
CA GLY A 13 6.76 2.99 -11.66
C GLY A 13 6.53 4.41 -11.15
N ILE A 14 6.46 5.39 -12.07
CA ILE A 14 6.11 6.78 -11.73
C ILE A 14 4.71 6.85 -11.12
N VAL A 15 3.69 6.27 -11.78
CA VAL A 15 2.31 6.31 -11.28
C VAL A 15 2.16 5.59 -9.93
N MET A 16 2.80 4.42 -9.76
CA MET A 16 2.75 3.67 -8.50
C MET A 16 3.47 4.38 -7.35
N GLN A 17 4.63 5.00 -7.60
CA GLN A 17 5.36 5.78 -6.59
C GLN A 17 4.55 7.02 -6.19
N ARG A 18 4.16 7.84 -7.17
CA ARG A 18 3.48 9.13 -6.94
C ARG A 18 2.06 8.98 -6.41
N GLY A 19 1.37 7.90 -6.78
CA GLY A 19 0.04 7.52 -6.26
C GLY A 19 0.08 6.54 -5.08
N ARG A 20 1.28 6.20 -4.59
CA ARG A 20 1.55 5.32 -3.44
C ARG A 20 0.76 4.00 -3.49
N PHE A 21 0.62 3.46 -4.71
CA PHE A 21 -0.34 2.42 -5.06
C PHE A 21 0.09 1.05 -4.53
N CYS A 22 -0.23 0.77 -3.27
CA CYS A 22 0.17 -0.44 -2.57
C CYS A 22 -1.04 -1.33 -2.23
N VAL A 23 -1.20 -2.43 -2.97
CA VAL A 23 -2.28 -3.41 -2.76
C VAL A 23 -2.23 -4.04 -1.35
N THR A 24 -1.04 -4.21 -0.77
CA THR A 24 -0.90 -4.66 0.64
C THR A 24 -1.56 -3.68 1.59
N GLY A 25 -1.36 -2.37 1.40
CA GLY A 25 -2.03 -1.33 2.19
C GLY A 25 -3.54 -1.41 2.03
N MET A 26 -4.03 -1.47 0.80
CA MET A 26 -5.46 -1.57 0.48
C MET A 26 -6.16 -2.75 1.17
N LEU A 27 -5.54 -3.93 1.18
CA LEU A 27 -6.09 -5.11 1.85
C LEU A 27 -5.96 -5.04 3.38
N ARG A 28 -4.83 -4.54 3.88
CA ARG A 28 -4.56 -4.37 5.32
C ARG A 28 -5.51 -3.37 5.97
N ASP A 29 -5.79 -2.26 5.30
CA ASP A 29 -6.57 -1.15 5.86
C ASP A 29 -8.05 -1.50 6.06
N ILE A 30 -8.57 -2.51 5.34
CA ILE A 30 -9.89 -3.12 5.62
C ILE A 30 -9.93 -3.72 7.04
N PHE A 31 -8.86 -4.39 7.45
CA PHE A 31 -8.80 -5.09 8.75
C PHE A 31 -8.32 -4.21 9.90
N LEU A 32 -7.35 -3.32 9.65
CA LEU A 32 -6.80 -2.42 10.68
C LEU A 32 -7.61 -1.12 10.83
N GLN A 33 -7.94 -0.46 9.72
CA GLN A 33 -8.60 0.85 9.73
C GLN A 33 -10.13 0.76 9.55
N LYS A 34 -10.66 -0.44 9.30
CA LYS A 34 -12.08 -0.69 8.95
C LYS A 34 -12.57 0.18 7.78
N SER A 35 -11.64 0.59 6.90
CA SER A 35 -11.91 1.53 5.80
C SER A 35 -11.76 0.84 4.45
N TRP A 36 -12.79 0.96 3.62
CA TRP A 36 -12.80 0.43 2.26
C TRP A 36 -12.38 1.47 1.20
N ARG A 37 -11.99 2.67 1.63
CA ARG A 37 -11.65 3.81 0.76
C ARG A 37 -10.53 3.46 -0.23
N THR A 38 -9.45 2.86 0.26
CA THR A 38 -8.28 2.47 -0.54
C THR A 38 -8.56 1.19 -1.34
N PHE A 39 -9.40 0.27 -0.84
CA PHE A 39 -9.87 -0.89 -1.61
C PHE A 39 -10.71 -0.50 -2.84
N ALA A 40 -11.50 0.57 -2.77
CA ALA A 40 -12.21 1.08 -3.94
C ALA A 40 -11.25 1.46 -5.10
N ALA A 41 -10.00 1.85 -4.81
CA ALA A 41 -9.00 2.12 -5.85
C ALA A 41 -8.49 0.84 -6.54
N LEU A 42 -8.44 -0.29 -5.82
CA LEU A 42 -8.19 -1.60 -6.43
C LEU A 42 -9.33 -1.97 -7.39
N LEU A 43 -10.59 -1.75 -6.99
CA LEU A 43 -11.75 -1.97 -7.85
C LEU A 43 -11.76 -1.05 -9.09
N VAL A 44 -11.25 0.19 -8.97
CA VAL A 44 -11.04 1.07 -10.14
C VAL A 44 -10.06 0.43 -11.12
N VAL A 45 -8.89 -0.07 -10.66
CA VAL A 45 -7.94 -0.76 -11.55
C VAL A 45 -8.59 -1.97 -12.22
N ILE A 46 -9.29 -2.81 -11.47
CA ILE A 46 -9.92 -4.03 -11.99
C ILE A 46 -11.02 -3.66 -13.00
N SER A 47 -11.82 -2.61 -12.74
CA SER A 47 -12.87 -2.14 -13.65
C SER A 47 -12.30 -1.59 -14.96
N VAL A 48 -11.25 -0.76 -14.91
CA VAL A 48 -10.61 -0.21 -16.11
C VAL A 48 -9.98 -1.34 -16.95
N HIS A 49 -9.33 -2.31 -16.31
CA HIS A 49 -8.86 -3.51 -17.01
C HIS A 49 -10.02 -4.34 -17.59
N ALA A 50 -11.11 -4.56 -16.83
CA ALA A 50 -12.21 -5.41 -17.27
C ALA A 50 -12.88 -4.83 -18.52
N ILE A 51 -13.09 -3.51 -18.55
CA ILE A 51 -13.59 -2.78 -19.73
C ILE A 51 -12.58 -2.91 -20.89
N GLY A 52 -11.32 -2.55 -20.67
CA GLY A 52 -10.32 -2.49 -21.74
C GLY A 52 -9.95 -3.86 -22.33
N LEU A 53 -9.76 -4.88 -21.49
CA LEU A 53 -9.42 -6.23 -21.94
C LEU A 53 -10.61 -6.94 -22.60
N THR A 54 -11.84 -6.74 -22.09
CA THR A 54 -13.04 -7.27 -22.77
C THR A 54 -13.24 -6.59 -24.12
N ALA A 55 -13.04 -5.27 -24.21
CA ALA A 55 -13.06 -4.54 -25.49
C ALA A 55 -12.01 -5.06 -26.48
N LEU A 56 -10.73 -5.12 -26.08
CA LEU A 56 -9.64 -5.62 -26.94
C LEU A 56 -9.84 -7.08 -27.38
N THR A 57 -10.38 -7.93 -26.51
CA THR A 57 -10.69 -9.34 -26.83
C THR A 57 -11.87 -9.42 -27.80
N SER A 58 -12.93 -8.63 -27.59
CA SER A 58 -14.08 -8.58 -28.50
C SER A 58 -13.75 -8.00 -29.88
N ALA A 59 -12.72 -7.16 -29.96
CA ALA A 59 -12.17 -6.62 -31.20
C ALA A 59 -11.13 -7.55 -31.87
N GLY A 60 -10.83 -8.72 -31.29
CA GLY A 60 -9.85 -9.67 -31.83
C GLY A 60 -8.39 -9.21 -31.77
N VAL A 61 -8.09 -8.11 -31.04
CA VAL A 61 -6.74 -7.53 -30.94
C VAL A 61 -5.84 -8.37 -30.01
N ILE A 62 -6.44 -9.04 -29.03
CA ILE A 62 -5.76 -9.91 -28.06
C ILE A 62 -6.56 -11.21 -27.89
N SER A 63 -5.88 -12.29 -27.50
CA SER A 63 -6.49 -13.61 -27.26
C SER A 63 -6.06 -14.13 -25.89
N PRO A 64 -6.61 -13.63 -24.76
CA PRO A 64 -6.08 -13.90 -23.43
C PRO A 64 -6.03 -15.40 -23.12
N ASN A 65 -4.91 -15.86 -22.56
CA ASN A 65 -4.83 -17.22 -22.01
C ASN A 65 -5.46 -17.23 -20.61
N TYR A 66 -6.54 -18.01 -20.45
CA TYR A 66 -7.22 -18.19 -19.17
C TYR A 66 -6.65 -19.43 -18.47
N PRO A 67 -5.85 -19.27 -17.41
CA PRO A 67 -5.32 -20.41 -16.67
C PRO A 67 -6.47 -21.20 -16.02
N SER A 68 -6.35 -22.52 -16.05
CA SER A 68 -7.27 -23.43 -15.40
C SER A 68 -7.08 -23.43 -13.87
N PHE A 69 -8.17 -23.63 -13.14
CA PHE A 69 -8.23 -23.43 -11.71
C PHE A 69 -7.83 -24.69 -10.93
N ALA A 70 -6.59 -24.70 -10.42
CA ALA A 70 -6.08 -25.68 -9.46
C ALA A 70 -6.35 -25.22 -8.00
N PRO A 71 -7.39 -25.72 -7.31
CA PRO A 71 -7.88 -25.09 -6.09
C PRO A 71 -6.87 -25.14 -4.95
N LEU A 72 -6.20 -26.28 -4.76
CA LEU A 72 -5.22 -26.47 -3.68
C LEU A 72 -4.06 -25.48 -3.80
N ALA A 73 -3.44 -25.40 -4.98
CA ALA A 73 -2.33 -24.48 -5.24
C ALA A 73 -2.74 -23.01 -5.11
N VAL A 74 -3.95 -22.65 -5.54
CA VAL A 74 -4.47 -21.28 -5.47
C VAL A 74 -4.82 -20.86 -4.05
N ILE A 75 -5.46 -21.73 -3.27
CA ILE A 75 -5.83 -21.48 -1.88
C ILE A 75 -4.57 -21.36 -1.01
N VAL A 76 -3.70 -22.37 -1.04
CA VAL A 76 -2.47 -22.40 -0.22
C VAL A 76 -1.51 -21.30 -0.66
N GLY A 77 -1.30 -21.15 -1.98
CA GLY A 77 -0.42 -20.13 -2.54
C GLY A 77 -0.91 -18.70 -2.25
N GLY A 78 -2.21 -18.45 -2.40
CA GLY A 78 -2.81 -17.15 -2.11
C GLY A 78 -2.68 -16.78 -0.63
N PHE A 79 -2.96 -17.72 0.28
CA PHE A 79 -2.82 -17.51 1.72
C PHE A 79 -1.37 -17.26 2.14
N MET A 80 -0.42 -18.07 1.66
CA MET A 80 1.03 -17.86 1.89
C MET A 80 1.51 -16.52 1.34
N PHE A 81 1.04 -16.12 0.14
CA PHE A 81 1.37 -14.82 -0.44
C PHE A 81 0.83 -13.67 0.42
N GLY A 82 -0.41 -13.78 0.91
CA GLY A 82 -1.05 -12.81 1.81
C GLY A 82 -0.29 -12.60 3.12
N ILE A 83 0.28 -13.66 3.70
CA ILE A 83 1.18 -13.55 4.85
C ILE A 83 2.51 -12.91 4.44
N GLY A 84 3.11 -13.36 3.34
CA GLY A 84 4.40 -12.90 2.85
C GLY A 84 4.44 -11.39 2.59
N ILE A 85 3.39 -10.81 1.98
CA ILE A 85 3.33 -9.36 1.70
C ILE A 85 3.23 -8.48 2.94
N ILE A 86 2.77 -9.01 4.08
CA ILE A 86 2.77 -8.29 5.37
C ILE A 86 4.16 -8.34 6.00
N LEU A 87 4.82 -9.49 6.00
CA LEU A 87 6.18 -9.65 6.51
C LEU A 87 7.22 -8.87 5.68
N ALA A 88 7.08 -8.85 4.35
CA ALA A 88 7.91 -8.05 3.45
C ALA A 88 7.57 -6.54 3.49
N GLY A 89 6.47 -6.15 4.13
CA GLY A 89 5.97 -4.78 4.17
C GLY A 89 5.53 -4.22 2.80
N GLY A 90 5.30 -5.07 1.79
CA GLY A 90 4.99 -4.65 0.42
C GLY A 90 4.48 -5.80 -0.45
N CYS A 91 3.69 -5.47 -1.48
CA CYS A 91 3.26 -6.44 -2.51
C CYS A 91 4.30 -6.52 -3.63
N ALA A 92 4.20 -7.49 -4.55
CA ALA A 92 5.23 -7.72 -5.57
C ALA A 92 5.64 -6.46 -6.36
N SER A 93 4.69 -5.66 -6.88
CA SER A 93 5.00 -4.37 -7.52
C SER A 93 5.42 -3.29 -6.52
N GLY A 94 4.87 -3.34 -5.29
CA GLY A 94 5.27 -2.49 -4.17
C GLY A 94 6.76 -2.62 -3.83
N THR A 95 7.26 -3.85 -3.73
CA THR A 95 8.67 -4.13 -3.46
C THR A 95 9.56 -3.60 -4.59
N TRP A 96 9.14 -3.71 -5.85
CA TRP A 96 9.86 -3.13 -6.99
C TRP A 96 9.92 -1.59 -6.95
N TYR A 97 8.79 -0.89 -6.78
CA TYR A 97 8.82 0.59 -6.78
C TYR A 97 9.49 1.17 -5.51
N ARG A 98 9.31 0.54 -4.35
CA ARG A 98 9.95 0.96 -3.09
C ARG A 98 11.45 0.64 -3.04
N SER A 99 11.90 -0.31 -3.86
CA SER A 99 13.33 -0.48 -4.13
C SER A 99 13.91 0.76 -4.83
N GLY A 100 13.15 1.40 -5.73
CA GLY A 100 13.50 2.66 -6.37
C GLY A 100 13.45 3.87 -5.43
N GLU A 101 12.66 3.83 -4.35
CA GLU A 101 12.64 4.87 -3.29
C GLU A 101 13.83 4.78 -2.31
N GLY A 102 14.66 3.71 -2.39
CA GLY A 102 15.84 3.52 -1.54
C GLY A 102 15.64 2.63 -0.31
N LEU A 103 14.55 1.88 -0.20
CA LEU A 103 14.30 1.04 0.98
C LEU A 103 15.04 -0.30 0.88
N VAL A 104 16.12 -0.46 1.67
CA VAL A 104 16.97 -1.65 1.65
C VAL A 104 16.22 -2.93 2.05
N GLY A 105 15.25 -2.83 2.96
CA GLY A 105 14.35 -3.95 3.27
C GLY A 105 13.53 -4.44 2.06
N SER A 106 13.20 -3.54 1.12
CA SER A 106 12.57 -3.93 -0.15
C SER A 106 13.56 -4.62 -1.09
N TRP A 107 14.85 -4.22 -1.11
CA TRP A 107 15.88 -4.90 -1.89
C TRP A 107 16.06 -6.36 -1.43
N ILE A 108 16.13 -6.57 -0.11
CA ILE A 108 16.25 -7.90 0.51
C ILE A 108 15.02 -8.76 0.20
N ALA A 109 13.81 -8.21 0.40
CA ALA A 109 12.57 -8.91 0.06
C ALA A 109 12.46 -9.22 -1.44
N LEU A 110 12.93 -8.32 -2.32
CA LEU A 110 12.93 -8.50 -3.77
C LEU A 110 13.87 -9.63 -4.21
N ALA A 111 15.09 -9.67 -3.66
CA ALA A 111 16.06 -10.73 -3.94
C ALA A 111 15.51 -12.11 -3.51
N MET A 112 14.94 -12.21 -2.31
CA MET A 112 14.37 -13.45 -1.79
C MET A 112 13.10 -13.87 -2.53
N TYR A 113 12.29 -12.90 -2.97
CA TYR A 113 11.15 -13.12 -3.86
C TYR A 113 11.55 -13.65 -5.23
N ALA A 114 12.60 -13.07 -5.83
CA ALA A 114 13.16 -13.54 -7.10
C ALA A 114 13.69 -14.98 -6.99
N LEU A 115 14.45 -15.25 -5.92
CA LEU A 115 15.05 -16.56 -5.63
C LEU A 115 13.99 -17.65 -5.47
N SER A 116 13.03 -17.44 -4.58
CA SER A 116 11.97 -18.41 -4.31
C SER A 116 11.01 -18.59 -5.48
N ALA A 117 10.66 -17.52 -6.20
CA ALA A 117 9.84 -17.60 -7.42
C ALA A 117 10.57 -18.36 -8.54
N SER A 118 11.89 -18.16 -8.70
CA SER A 118 12.70 -18.93 -9.65
C SER A 118 12.80 -20.40 -9.25
N ALA A 119 13.14 -20.69 -7.99
CA ALA A 119 13.23 -22.05 -7.47
C ALA A 119 11.93 -22.86 -7.71
N MET A 120 10.77 -22.22 -7.58
CA MET A 120 9.45 -22.83 -7.79
C MET A 120 9.02 -22.93 -9.26
N LYS A 121 9.46 -22.02 -10.14
CA LYS A 121 9.03 -22.01 -11.56
C LYS A 121 9.98 -22.78 -12.47
N THR A 122 11.29 -22.70 -12.22
CA THR A 122 12.35 -23.23 -13.09
C THR A 122 13.38 -24.08 -12.36
N GLY A 123 13.57 -23.87 -11.06
CA GLY A 123 14.57 -24.59 -10.25
C GLY A 123 14.05 -25.86 -9.54
N VAL A 124 14.72 -26.22 -8.45
CA VAL A 124 14.55 -27.49 -7.71
C VAL A 124 13.12 -27.73 -7.17
N LEU A 125 12.36 -26.68 -6.88
CA LEU A 125 10.99 -26.80 -6.36
C LEU A 125 9.92 -26.87 -7.48
N LYS A 126 10.31 -26.90 -8.75
CA LYS A 126 9.38 -27.06 -9.89
C LYS A 126 8.51 -28.30 -9.75
N GLY A 127 9.06 -29.43 -9.32
CA GLY A 127 8.31 -30.68 -9.11
C GLY A 127 7.18 -30.53 -8.09
N PHE A 128 7.46 -29.86 -6.96
CA PHE A 128 6.47 -29.55 -5.93
C PHE A 128 5.38 -28.59 -6.44
N ASN A 129 5.77 -27.53 -7.17
CA ASN A 129 4.83 -26.58 -7.77
C ASN A 129 3.91 -27.25 -8.80
N SER A 130 4.43 -28.17 -9.63
CA SER A 130 3.64 -28.96 -10.56
C SER A 130 2.71 -29.95 -9.86
N GLY A 131 3.19 -30.67 -8.83
CA GLY A 131 2.37 -31.61 -8.07
C GLY A 131 1.17 -30.94 -7.39
N MET A 132 1.39 -29.77 -6.75
CA MET A 132 0.31 -28.97 -6.17
C MET A 132 -0.73 -28.50 -7.19
N LYS A 133 -0.34 -28.33 -8.47
CA LYS A 133 -1.20 -27.90 -9.58
C LYS A 133 -1.84 -29.03 -10.37
N GLN A 134 -1.47 -30.27 -10.11
CA GLN A 134 -2.05 -31.44 -10.78
C GLN A 134 -3.55 -31.60 -10.46
N TRP A 135 -4.00 -31.10 -9.30
CA TRP A 135 -5.40 -31.08 -8.90
C TRP A 135 -6.12 -29.88 -9.54
N ASP A 136 -6.25 -29.93 -10.86
CA ASP A 136 -6.94 -28.94 -11.68
C ASP A 136 -8.42 -29.33 -11.87
N THR A 137 -9.30 -28.32 -11.87
CA THR A 137 -10.73 -28.48 -12.13
C THR A 137 -11.10 -28.25 -13.61
N GLY A 138 -10.18 -27.73 -14.42
CA GLY A 138 -10.45 -27.33 -15.80
C GLY A 138 -11.30 -26.07 -15.94
N LEU A 139 -11.84 -25.52 -14.84
CA LEU A 139 -12.58 -24.27 -14.83
C LEU A 139 -11.64 -23.08 -15.10
N THR A 140 -12.00 -22.23 -16.05
CA THR A 140 -11.22 -21.05 -16.45
C THR A 140 -11.88 -19.77 -15.97
N THR A 141 -13.00 -19.38 -16.58
CA THR A 141 -13.70 -18.11 -16.29
C THR A 141 -15.14 -18.32 -15.80
N ILE A 142 -15.60 -17.42 -14.93
CA ILE A 142 -16.97 -17.41 -14.42
C ILE A 142 -17.99 -17.17 -15.57
N PRO A 143 -17.78 -16.22 -16.51
CA PRO A 143 -18.69 -16.03 -17.64
C PRO A 143 -18.80 -17.27 -18.54
N SER A 144 -17.68 -17.94 -18.85
CA SER A 144 -17.70 -19.15 -19.69
C SER A 144 -18.37 -20.34 -19.00
N ALA A 145 -18.16 -20.52 -17.68
CA ALA A 145 -18.81 -21.58 -16.92
C ALA A 145 -20.33 -21.38 -16.77
N LEU A 146 -20.81 -20.14 -16.85
CA LEU A 146 -22.24 -19.80 -16.81
C LEU A 146 -22.88 -19.66 -18.20
N GLY A 147 -22.10 -19.68 -19.28
CA GLY A 147 -22.60 -19.44 -20.65
C GLY A 147 -23.06 -18.00 -20.90
N VAL A 148 -22.58 -17.03 -20.11
CA VAL A 148 -23.03 -15.62 -20.15
C VAL A 148 -21.94 -14.71 -20.70
N SER A 149 -22.33 -13.65 -21.43
CA SER A 149 -21.40 -12.65 -21.94
C SER A 149 -20.59 -11.98 -20.82
N PRO A 150 -19.24 -11.90 -20.92
CA PRO A 150 -18.39 -11.20 -19.95
C PRO A 150 -18.82 -9.74 -19.70
N TRP A 151 -19.40 -9.07 -20.71
CA TRP A 151 -19.87 -7.69 -20.60
C TRP A 151 -20.88 -7.47 -19.47
N LEU A 152 -21.71 -8.47 -19.12
CA LEU A 152 -22.62 -8.35 -17.97
C LEU A 152 -21.84 -8.13 -16.66
N PHE A 153 -20.78 -8.93 -16.46
CA PHE A 153 -19.91 -8.84 -15.29
C PHE A 153 -19.09 -7.54 -15.28
N VAL A 154 -18.62 -7.09 -16.46
CA VAL A 154 -17.95 -5.78 -16.62
C VAL A 154 -18.86 -4.64 -16.20
N ILE A 155 -20.12 -4.61 -16.67
CA ILE A 155 -21.09 -3.56 -16.36
C ILE A 155 -21.42 -3.55 -14.86
N VAL A 156 -21.69 -4.71 -14.26
CA VAL A 156 -21.97 -4.82 -12.82
C VAL A 156 -20.77 -4.36 -11.98
N LEU A 157 -19.55 -4.80 -12.31
CA LEU A 157 -18.33 -4.41 -11.61
C LEU A 157 -18.06 -2.90 -11.72
N ALA A 158 -18.23 -2.33 -12.92
CA ALA A 158 -18.05 -0.90 -13.16
C ALA A 158 -19.10 -0.06 -12.42
N ALA A 159 -20.35 -0.52 -12.37
CA ALA A 159 -21.43 0.15 -11.62
C ALA A 159 -21.17 0.14 -10.10
N VAL A 160 -20.83 -1.02 -9.53
CA VAL A 160 -20.46 -1.14 -8.10
C VAL A 160 -19.28 -0.24 -7.76
N THR A 161 -18.24 -0.24 -8.61
CA THR A 161 -17.06 0.60 -8.44
C THR A 161 -17.40 2.08 -8.52
N GLY A 162 -18.22 2.50 -9.49
CA GLY A 162 -18.67 3.88 -9.65
C GLY A 162 -19.49 4.38 -8.45
N VAL A 163 -20.40 3.56 -7.93
CA VAL A 163 -21.16 3.87 -6.70
C VAL A 163 -20.23 4.00 -5.49
N MET A 164 -19.29 3.07 -5.33
CA MET A 164 -18.35 3.06 -4.21
C MET A 164 -17.40 4.27 -4.24
N VAL A 165 -16.83 4.60 -5.40
CA VAL A 165 -16.00 5.79 -5.60
C VAL A 165 -16.80 7.07 -5.36
N ARG A 166 -18.04 7.17 -5.88
CA ARG A 166 -18.93 8.31 -5.63
C ARG A 166 -19.25 8.48 -4.14
N HIS A 167 -19.49 7.38 -3.42
CA HIS A 167 -19.71 7.40 -1.97
C HIS A 167 -18.49 7.96 -1.23
N PHE A 168 -17.29 7.44 -1.50
CA PHE A 168 -16.07 7.91 -0.81
C PHE A 168 -15.68 9.34 -1.20
N LEU A 169 -15.78 9.73 -2.46
CA LEU A 169 -15.51 11.12 -2.90
C LEU A 169 -16.50 12.12 -2.28
N ASN A 170 -17.77 11.76 -2.16
CA ASN A 170 -18.75 12.61 -1.47
C ASN A 170 -18.46 12.69 0.04
N ARG A 171 -17.98 11.60 0.65
CA ARG A 171 -17.57 11.60 2.05
C ARG A 171 -16.34 12.47 2.27
N GLU A 172 -15.33 12.38 1.41
CA GLU A 172 -14.11 13.22 1.44
C GLU A 172 -14.41 14.71 1.24
N LYS A 173 -15.43 15.07 0.45
CA LYS A 173 -15.90 16.47 0.32
C LYS A 173 -16.56 17.02 1.58
N ASN A 174 -17.13 16.14 2.41
CA ASN A 174 -17.89 16.50 3.60
C ASN A 174 -17.07 16.34 4.90
N THR A 175 -15.90 15.71 4.86
CA THR A 175 -14.93 15.68 5.95
C THR A 175 -14.13 16.99 5.98
N VAL A 176 -13.62 17.39 7.15
CA VAL A 176 -12.62 18.45 7.27
C VAL A 176 -11.45 18.18 6.32
N LYS A 177 -11.03 19.19 5.56
CA LYS A 177 -9.90 19.04 4.63
C LYS A 177 -8.64 18.68 5.42
N PRO A 178 -7.97 17.55 5.14
CA PRO A 178 -6.74 17.21 5.85
C PRO A 178 -5.64 18.22 5.51
N ALA A 179 -4.81 18.55 6.49
CA ALA A 179 -3.67 19.43 6.31
C ALA A 179 -2.73 18.89 5.22
N ARG A 180 -2.09 19.82 4.49
CA ARG A 180 -1.18 19.53 3.38
C ARG A 180 0.06 20.40 3.51
N LEU A 181 1.16 19.87 3.01
CA LEU A 181 2.41 20.62 2.83
C LEU A 181 2.20 21.69 1.75
N ASN A 182 2.30 22.96 2.16
CA ASN A 182 2.12 24.13 1.30
C ASN A 182 3.43 24.51 0.59
N GLY A 183 3.43 25.56 -0.24
CA GLY A 183 4.56 25.95 -1.12
C GLY A 183 4.97 24.92 -2.21
N ARG A 184 4.51 23.67 -2.14
CA ARG A 184 4.96 22.60 -3.05
C ARG A 184 4.43 22.78 -4.48
N PRO A 185 5.30 22.72 -5.50
CA PRO A 185 4.88 22.68 -6.90
C PRO A 185 3.92 21.52 -7.20
N ALA A 186 3.02 21.71 -8.17
CA ALA A 186 1.99 20.73 -8.49
C ALA A 186 2.55 19.33 -8.80
N TRP A 187 3.72 19.25 -9.45
CA TRP A 187 4.37 17.98 -9.77
C TRP A 187 4.94 17.22 -8.55
N LYS A 188 5.07 17.85 -7.37
CA LYS A 188 5.45 17.20 -6.10
C LYS A 188 4.25 16.66 -5.31
N LYS A 189 3.02 17.17 -5.52
CA LYS A 189 1.81 16.76 -4.78
C LYS A 189 1.41 15.31 -5.13
N PRO A 190 1.15 14.39 -4.18
CA PRO A 190 0.86 12.99 -4.50
C PRO A 190 -0.40 12.85 -5.38
N LEU A 191 -0.43 11.80 -6.21
CA LEU A 191 -1.61 11.50 -7.04
C LEU A 191 -2.72 10.91 -6.16
N HIS A 192 -3.96 11.33 -6.41
CA HIS A 192 -5.11 10.76 -5.75
C HIS A 192 -5.20 9.25 -6.00
N VAL A 193 -5.50 8.46 -4.97
CA VAL A 193 -5.46 6.99 -5.07
C VAL A 193 -6.36 6.42 -6.19
N TYR A 194 -7.49 7.08 -6.47
CA TYR A 194 -8.38 6.72 -7.59
C TYR A 194 -7.83 7.12 -8.97
N THR A 195 -7.12 8.25 -9.10
CA THR A 195 -6.52 8.63 -10.39
C THR A 195 -5.29 7.78 -10.68
N ALA A 196 -4.49 7.46 -9.66
CA ALA A 196 -3.43 6.46 -9.74
C ALA A 196 -3.98 5.09 -10.16
N GLY A 197 -5.10 4.65 -9.58
CA GLY A 197 -5.79 3.41 -10.00
C GLY A 197 -6.26 3.44 -11.45
N ALA A 198 -6.88 4.53 -11.90
CA ALA A 198 -7.31 4.67 -13.30
C ALA A 198 -6.12 4.61 -14.27
N LEU A 199 -5.00 5.28 -13.94
CA LEU A 199 -3.77 5.27 -14.75
C LEU A 199 -3.06 3.90 -14.75
N VAL A 200 -2.97 3.21 -13.62
CA VAL A 200 -2.47 1.83 -13.54
C VAL A 200 -3.32 0.89 -14.39
N GLY A 201 -4.65 1.07 -14.35
CA GLY A 201 -5.60 0.34 -15.20
C GLY A 201 -5.35 0.57 -16.69
N LEU A 202 -5.28 1.84 -17.11
CA LEU A 202 -5.05 2.22 -18.51
C LEU A 202 -3.70 1.72 -19.03
N LEU A 203 -2.62 1.88 -18.25
CA LEU A 203 -1.29 1.37 -18.60
C LEU A 203 -1.29 -0.15 -18.76
N GLY A 204 -2.07 -0.89 -17.96
CA GLY A 204 -2.18 -2.33 -18.08
C GLY A 204 -3.04 -2.82 -19.24
N VAL A 205 -4.03 -2.04 -19.67
CA VAL A 205 -4.75 -2.28 -20.94
C VAL A 205 -3.81 -2.06 -22.14
N ILE A 206 -3.02 -0.98 -22.13
CA ILE A 206 -2.02 -0.67 -23.18
C ILE A 206 -0.87 -1.70 -23.17
N ALA A 207 -0.49 -2.22 -22.01
CA ALA A 207 0.55 -3.24 -21.88
C ALA A 207 0.23 -4.53 -22.64
N TRP A 208 -1.04 -4.92 -22.75
CA TRP A 208 -1.42 -6.21 -23.34
C TRP A 208 -1.04 -6.35 -24.82
N PRO A 209 -1.49 -5.49 -25.75
CA PRO A 209 -1.09 -5.61 -27.16
C PRO A 209 0.42 -5.43 -27.35
N LEU A 210 1.08 -4.59 -26.55
CA LEU A 210 2.52 -4.39 -26.61
C LEU A 210 3.32 -5.63 -26.18
N SER A 211 2.86 -6.34 -25.15
CA SER A 211 3.43 -7.61 -24.71
C SER A 211 3.12 -8.72 -25.73
N ALA A 212 1.87 -8.81 -26.21
CA ALA A 212 1.44 -9.81 -27.19
C ALA A 212 2.24 -9.70 -28.50
N ALA A 213 2.53 -8.48 -28.97
CA ALA A 213 3.39 -8.22 -30.12
C ALA A 213 4.86 -8.68 -29.95
N THR A 214 5.28 -9.09 -28.74
CA THR A 214 6.58 -9.73 -28.48
C THR A 214 6.49 -11.25 -28.26
N GLY A 215 5.33 -11.86 -28.53
CA GLY A 215 5.06 -13.28 -28.29
C GLY A 215 4.63 -13.61 -26.86
N ARG A 216 4.63 -12.64 -25.93
CA ARG A 216 4.12 -12.82 -24.56
C ARG A 216 2.66 -12.38 -24.49
N ASN A 217 1.74 -13.30 -24.75
CA ASN A 217 0.29 -13.07 -24.71
C ASN A 217 -0.27 -13.06 -23.26
N ASP A 218 0.15 -12.08 -22.48
CA ASP A 218 -0.18 -11.88 -21.07
C ASP A 218 -0.03 -10.38 -20.71
N GLY A 219 -0.81 -9.88 -19.75
CA GLY A 219 -0.88 -8.47 -19.37
C GLY A 219 0.23 -8.03 -18.41
N LEU A 220 -0.10 -7.17 -17.44
CA LEU A 220 0.84 -6.80 -16.37
C LEU A 220 1.19 -8.01 -15.49
N GLY A 221 2.48 -8.34 -15.42
CA GLY A 221 2.98 -9.45 -14.60
C GLY A 221 4.30 -9.10 -13.95
N ILE A 222 4.45 -9.44 -12.66
CA ILE A 222 5.68 -9.16 -11.90
C ILE A 222 6.44 -10.46 -11.58
N THR A 223 5.73 -11.52 -11.16
CA THR A 223 6.35 -12.76 -10.65
C THR A 223 7.19 -13.49 -11.69
N THR A 224 6.63 -13.75 -12.89
CA THR A 224 7.37 -14.46 -13.94
C THR A 224 8.57 -13.63 -14.44
N PRO A 225 8.43 -12.32 -14.71
CA PRO A 225 9.59 -11.48 -15.02
C PRO A 225 10.66 -11.40 -13.94
N THR A 226 10.28 -11.30 -12.66
CA THR A 226 11.26 -11.25 -11.57
C THR A 226 12.07 -12.55 -11.49
N ALA A 227 11.41 -13.70 -11.68
CA ALA A 227 12.09 -14.99 -11.79
C ALA A 227 12.92 -15.12 -13.07
N ASN A 228 12.43 -14.63 -14.22
CA ASN A 228 13.16 -14.65 -15.49
C ASN A 228 14.43 -13.79 -15.45
N LEU A 229 14.37 -12.61 -14.83
CA LEU A 229 15.54 -11.75 -14.59
C LEU A 229 16.61 -12.47 -13.75
N LEU A 230 16.23 -13.12 -12.64
CA LEU A 230 17.20 -13.88 -11.85
C LEU A 230 17.75 -15.08 -12.62
N ASN A 231 16.92 -15.80 -13.37
CA ASN A 231 17.40 -16.90 -14.22
C ASN A 231 18.39 -16.39 -15.28
N PHE A 232 18.14 -15.24 -15.91
CA PHE A 232 19.08 -14.62 -16.84
C PHE A 232 20.41 -14.32 -16.15
N LEU A 233 20.38 -13.64 -14.99
CA LEU A 233 21.58 -13.27 -14.23
C LEU A 233 22.41 -14.48 -13.76
N VAL A 234 21.77 -15.62 -13.47
CA VAL A 234 22.43 -16.84 -12.98
C VAL A 234 22.91 -17.76 -14.12
N THR A 235 22.16 -17.84 -15.24
CA THR A 235 22.41 -18.83 -16.30
C THR A 235 22.92 -18.24 -17.61
N GLY A 236 22.93 -16.92 -17.77
CA GLY A 236 23.32 -16.24 -19.02
C GLY A 236 22.38 -16.51 -20.21
N ALA A 237 21.21 -17.11 -19.99
CA ALA A 237 20.32 -17.53 -21.07
C ALA A 237 19.47 -16.37 -21.61
N ASP A 238 19.89 -15.76 -22.72
CA ASP A 238 19.25 -14.59 -23.36
C ASP A 238 17.73 -14.74 -23.58
N GLY A 239 17.24 -15.96 -23.84
CA GLY A 239 15.81 -16.29 -23.96
C GLY A 239 14.98 -16.06 -22.69
N LYS A 240 15.57 -15.55 -21.60
CA LYS A 240 14.89 -15.08 -20.39
C LYS A 240 14.67 -13.56 -20.35
N LEU A 241 15.34 -12.76 -21.18
CA LEU A 241 15.10 -11.30 -21.27
C LEU A 241 13.88 -10.99 -22.14
N ASP A 242 12.69 -11.22 -21.58
CA ASP A 242 11.41 -10.92 -22.24
C ASP A 242 10.92 -9.48 -21.99
N TRP A 243 9.83 -9.10 -22.65
CA TRP A 243 9.14 -7.81 -22.48
C TRP A 243 8.73 -7.54 -21.02
N GLY A 244 8.39 -8.57 -20.27
CA GLY A 244 8.05 -8.47 -18.85
C GLY A 244 9.27 -8.19 -17.98
N VAL A 245 10.46 -8.73 -18.31
CA VAL A 245 11.71 -8.36 -17.62
C VAL A 245 11.99 -6.88 -17.81
N MET A 246 11.81 -6.37 -19.03
CA MET A 246 11.90 -4.94 -19.30
C MET A 246 10.85 -4.14 -18.50
N LEU A 247 9.62 -4.65 -18.33
CA LEU A 247 8.59 -4.04 -17.49
C LEU A 247 9.05 -3.87 -16.03
N VAL A 248 9.57 -4.92 -15.39
CA VAL A 248 9.96 -4.82 -13.97
C VAL A 248 11.19 -3.94 -13.73
N LEU A 249 12.17 -3.98 -14.65
CA LEU A 249 13.29 -3.04 -14.65
C LEU A 249 12.81 -1.60 -14.88
N GLY A 250 11.81 -1.41 -15.74
CA GLY A 250 11.17 -0.12 -15.96
C GLY A 250 10.53 0.43 -14.68
N ILE A 251 9.81 -0.41 -13.91
CA ILE A 251 9.22 0.00 -12.63
C ILE A 251 10.29 0.53 -11.67
N LEU A 252 11.45 -0.14 -11.59
CA LEU A 252 12.58 0.33 -10.76
C LEU A 252 13.10 1.70 -11.22
N VAL A 253 13.37 1.86 -12.51
CA VAL A 253 13.90 3.11 -13.09
C VAL A 253 12.90 4.26 -12.94
N GLY A 254 11.63 4.04 -13.28
CA GLY A 254 10.59 5.06 -13.21
C GLY A 254 10.29 5.51 -11.78
N SER A 255 10.25 4.58 -10.82
CA SER A 255 10.08 4.91 -9.41
C SER A 255 11.28 5.64 -8.80
N PHE A 256 12.51 5.28 -9.19
CA PHE A 256 13.72 6.03 -8.81
C PHE A 256 13.71 7.46 -9.36
N ILE A 257 13.38 7.64 -10.65
CA ILE A 257 13.25 8.98 -11.26
C ILE A 257 12.18 9.79 -10.53
N ALA A 258 11.01 9.20 -10.28
CA ALA A 258 9.94 9.85 -9.53
C ALA A 258 10.39 10.29 -8.14
N ALA A 259 10.90 9.36 -7.31
CA ALA A 259 11.34 9.62 -5.95
C ALA A 259 12.47 10.67 -5.88
N LYS A 260 13.43 10.63 -6.80
CA LYS A 260 14.50 11.63 -6.88
C LYS A 260 13.96 13.01 -7.32
N SER A 261 13.03 13.06 -8.26
CA SER A 261 12.41 14.32 -8.72
C SER A 261 11.53 15.01 -7.67
N THR A 262 11.00 14.26 -6.71
CA THR A 262 10.13 14.78 -5.65
C THR A 262 10.87 15.13 -4.36
N GLY A 263 12.09 14.61 -4.16
CA GLY A 263 12.81 14.65 -2.89
C GLY A 263 12.38 13.55 -1.91
N GLU A 264 11.78 12.47 -2.42
CA GLU A 264 11.31 11.32 -1.61
C GLU A 264 12.29 10.12 -1.62
N PHE A 265 13.40 10.21 -2.37
CA PHE A 265 14.47 9.20 -2.38
C PHE A 265 15.37 9.33 -1.15
N ARG A 266 15.44 8.29 -0.33
CA ARG A 266 16.40 8.19 0.79
C ARG A 266 16.74 6.73 1.05
N VAL A 267 18.02 6.42 1.19
CA VAL A 267 18.47 5.07 1.56
C VAL A 267 18.08 4.80 3.01
N ARG A 268 17.18 3.84 3.21
CA ARG A 268 16.66 3.46 4.53
C ARG A 268 17.10 2.03 4.84
N VAL A 269 18.01 1.88 5.79
CA VAL A 269 18.50 0.58 6.25
C VAL A 269 17.57 0.04 7.35
N PRO A 270 16.98 -1.16 7.20
CA PRO A 270 16.12 -1.77 8.22
C PRO A 270 16.93 -2.27 9.42
N ASP A 271 16.28 -2.37 10.57
CA ASP A 271 16.83 -3.09 11.73
C ASP A 271 16.91 -4.61 11.47
N ALA A 272 17.56 -5.34 12.38
CA ALA A 272 17.70 -6.80 12.28
C ALA A 272 16.35 -7.54 12.22
N THR A 273 15.34 -7.07 12.97
CA THR A 273 13.99 -7.68 13.00
C THR A 273 13.29 -7.49 11.66
N THR A 274 13.30 -6.26 11.13
CA THR A 274 12.72 -5.96 9.81
C THR A 274 13.47 -6.69 8.71
N THR A 275 14.80 -6.84 8.82
CA THR A 275 15.61 -7.65 7.88
C THR A 275 15.14 -9.11 7.83
N VAL A 276 15.00 -9.78 8.99
CA VAL A 276 14.50 -11.16 9.05
C VAL A 276 13.07 -11.27 8.49
N ARG A 277 12.19 -10.31 8.81
CA ARG A 277 10.83 -10.23 8.26
C ARG A 277 10.84 -10.04 6.73
N SER A 278 11.72 -9.21 6.19
CA SER A 278 11.91 -9.01 4.75
C SER A 278 12.37 -10.28 4.03
N ILE A 279 13.31 -11.05 4.63
CA ILE A 279 13.76 -12.34 4.09
C ILE A 279 12.60 -13.34 4.05
N ALA A 280 11.97 -13.59 5.21
CA ALA A 280 10.87 -14.54 5.33
C ALA A 280 9.67 -14.15 4.44
N GLY A 281 9.33 -12.87 4.41
CA GLY A 281 8.28 -12.32 3.57
C GLY A 281 8.56 -12.49 2.07
N GLY A 282 9.78 -12.17 1.62
CA GLY A 282 10.21 -12.36 0.24
C GLY A 282 10.12 -13.83 -0.20
N LEU A 283 10.62 -14.76 0.62
CA LEU A 283 10.53 -16.20 0.35
C LEU A 283 9.06 -16.68 0.25
N LEU A 284 8.21 -16.29 1.20
CA LEU A 284 6.78 -16.63 1.19
C LEU A 284 6.05 -16.01 0.01
N MET A 285 6.40 -14.80 -0.40
CA MET A 285 5.84 -14.17 -1.61
C MET A 285 6.19 -14.95 -2.88
N GLY A 286 7.40 -15.48 -3.02
CA GLY A 286 7.80 -16.16 -4.26
C GLY A 286 7.20 -17.56 -4.36
N VAL A 287 7.18 -18.31 -3.24
CA VAL A 287 6.47 -19.58 -3.14
C VAL A 287 4.96 -19.40 -3.35
N GLY A 288 4.35 -18.46 -2.64
CA GLY A 288 2.92 -18.17 -2.72
C GLY A 288 2.47 -17.74 -4.12
N ALA A 289 3.20 -16.81 -4.76
CA ALA A 289 2.87 -16.36 -6.11
C ALA A 289 3.14 -17.42 -7.19
N ALA A 290 4.09 -18.34 -6.98
CA ALA A 290 4.31 -19.45 -7.89
C ALA A 290 3.17 -20.47 -7.82
N LEU A 291 2.77 -20.89 -6.60
CA LEU A 291 1.63 -21.78 -6.36
C LEU A 291 0.32 -21.17 -6.85
N ALA A 292 0.02 -19.93 -6.47
CA ALA A 292 -1.22 -19.26 -6.85
C ALA A 292 -1.34 -18.96 -8.36
N GLY A 293 -0.26 -19.08 -9.12
CA GLY A 293 -0.20 -18.70 -10.54
C GLY A 293 0.13 -17.22 -10.76
N GLY A 294 -0.02 -16.36 -9.76
CA GLY A 294 0.35 -14.95 -9.82
C GLY A 294 0.37 -14.25 -8.46
N CYS A 295 1.02 -13.09 -8.43
CA CYS A 295 0.97 -12.12 -7.33
C CYS A 295 -0.30 -11.24 -7.41
N THR A 296 -0.43 -10.26 -6.51
CA THR A 296 -1.51 -9.24 -6.54
C THR A 296 -1.69 -8.51 -7.87
N VAL A 297 -0.64 -8.35 -8.68
CA VAL A 297 -0.77 -7.75 -10.02
C VAL A 297 -1.41 -8.74 -10.99
N GLY A 298 -0.79 -9.90 -11.19
CA GLY A 298 -1.27 -10.91 -12.13
C GLY A 298 -2.62 -11.49 -11.72
N ASN A 299 -2.74 -12.04 -10.51
CA ASN A 299 -4.01 -12.61 -10.05
C ASN A 299 -5.01 -11.54 -9.61
N GLY A 300 -4.57 -10.59 -8.77
CA GLY A 300 -5.47 -9.65 -8.09
C GLY A 300 -5.98 -8.48 -8.93
N MET A 301 -5.28 -8.09 -10.00
CA MET A 301 -5.72 -7.01 -10.90
C MET A 301 -6.06 -7.53 -12.31
N VAL A 302 -5.18 -8.34 -12.91
CA VAL A 302 -5.39 -8.84 -14.28
C VAL A 302 -6.41 -9.98 -14.32
N GLN A 303 -6.20 -11.09 -13.62
CA GLN A 303 -7.05 -12.28 -13.71
C GLN A 303 -8.46 -12.08 -13.12
N THR A 304 -8.60 -11.24 -12.08
CA THR A 304 -9.91 -10.78 -11.57
C THR A 304 -10.69 -10.00 -12.62
N SER A 305 -10.03 -9.15 -13.40
CA SER A 305 -10.66 -8.37 -14.48
C SER A 305 -11.09 -9.22 -15.69
N LEU A 306 -10.45 -10.38 -15.88
CA LEU A 306 -10.85 -11.43 -16.81
C LEU A 306 -11.88 -12.40 -16.20
N PHE A 307 -12.36 -12.14 -14.98
CA PHE A 307 -13.32 -12.96 -14.24
C PHE A 307 -12.93 -14.44 -14.11
N THR A 308 -11.63 -14.74 -13.93
CA THR A 308 -11.17 -16.12 -13.75
C THR A 308 -11.37 -16.63 -12.32
N PHE A 309 -11.68 -17.92 -12.18
CA PHE A 309 -11.83 -18.54 -10.85
C PHE A 309 -10.53 -18.41 -10.04
N GLN A 310 -9.38 -18.63 -10.70
CA GLN A 310 -8.06 -18.42 -10.10
C GLN A 310 -7.89 -17.00 -9.55
N GLY A 311 -8.23 -15.96 -10.34
CA GLY A 311 -8.04 -14.56 -9.93
C GLY A 311 -8.82 -14.20 -8.66
N TRP A 312 -10.13 -14.49 -8.65
CA TRP A 312 -11.02 -14.16 -7.54
C TRP A 312 -10.71 -14.96 -6.27
N ILE A 313 -10.46 -16.26 -6.40
CA ILE A 313 -10.14 -17.12 -5.25
C ILE A 313 -8.75 -16.81 -4.70
N ALA A 314 -7.76 -16.54 -5.56
CA ALA A 314 -6.45 -16.05 -5.11
C ALA A 314 -6.58 -14.73 -4.34
N LEU A 315 -7.35 -13.75 -4.85
CA LEU A 315 -7.52 -12.46 -4.17
C LEU A 315 -8.19 -12.63 -2.79
N LEU A 316 -9.19 -13.50 -2.67
CA LEU A 316 -9.84 -13.84 -1.40
C LEU A 316 -8.83 -14.43 -0.40
N PHE A 317 -8.06 -15.45 -0.80
CA PHE A 317 -7.11 -16.08 0.11
C PHE A 317 -5.88 -15.21 0.41
N ILE A 318 -5.46 -14.32 -0.49
CA ILE A 318 -4.49 -13.25 -0.20
C ILE A 318 -5.06 -12.30 0.88
N ALA A 319 -6.32 -11.88 0.78
CA ALA A 319 -6.96 -11.04 1.78
C ALA A 319 -7.09 -11.74 3.15
N LEU A 320 -7.39 -13.05 3.17
CA LEU A 320 -7.40 -13.86 4.40
C LEU A 320 -5.99 -14.02 5.01
N GLY A 321 -4.96 -14.25 4.18
CA GLY A 321 -3.56 -14.30 4.63
C GLY A 321 -3.11 -12.97 5.24
N VAL A 322 -3.52 -11.84 4.63
CA VAL A 322 -3.36 -10.50 5.21
C VAL A 322 -4.12 -10.37 6.53
N ALA A 323 -5.38 -10.79 6.61
CA ALA A 323 -6.18 -10.71 7.85
C ALA A 323 -5.53 -11.48 9.02
N VAL A 324 -4.95 -12.65 8.75
CA VAL A 324 -4.23 -13.44 9.75
C VAL A 324 -2.90 -12.78 10.11
N ALA A 325 -2.08 -12.41 9.13
CA ALA A 325 -0.77 -11.82 9.39
C ALA A 325 -0.83 -10.46 10.10
N THR A 326 -1.81 -9.62 9.77
CA THR A 326 -2.02 -8.34 10.45
C THR A 326 -2.40 -8.53 11.93
N ARG A 327 -3.25 -9.51 12.26
CA ARG A 327 -3.60 -9.86 13.65
C ARG A 327 -2.44 -10.45 14.47
N ILE A 328 -1.47 -11.10 13.82
CA ILE A 328 -0.32 -11.71 14.48
C ILE A 328 0.83 -10.71 14.64
N TRP A 329 1.26 -10.05 13.56
CA TRP A 329 2.51 -9.28 13.51
C TRP A 329 2.35 -7.75 13.49
N LEU A 330 1.14 -7.22 13.28
CA LEU A 330 0.86 -5.77 13.34
C LEU A 330 0.09 -5.38 14.61
N LYS A 331 0.19 -6.19 15.67
CA LYS A 331 -0.01 -5.69 17.03
C LYS A 331 1.14 -4.72 17.36
N PRO A 332 0.89 -3.58 18.01
CA PRO A 332 1.97 -2.68 18.42
C PRO A 332 2.91 -3.42 19.37
N THR A 333 4.19 -3.47 19.03
CA THR A 333 5.22 -4.07 19.89
C THR A 333 6.56 -3.38 19.62
N VAL A 334 7.00 -2.67 20.65
CA VAL A 334 8.31 -2.06 20.90
C VAL A 334 9.45 -2.53 19.97
N THR A 335 9.97 -1.60 19.17
CA THR A 335 11.36 -1.64 18.69
C THR A 335 12.20 -0.71 19.58
N GLN A 336 13.42 -1.10 19.92
CA GLN A 336 14.28 -0.32 20.83
C GLN A 336 14.78 1.00 20.20
N PRO A 337 15.13 2.01 21.02
CA PRO A 337 15.82 3.21 20.54
C PRO A 337 17.17 2.82 19.94
N THR A 338 17.48 3.33 18.75
CA THR A 338 18.85 3.32 18.24
C THR A 338 19.66 4.38 18.99
N THR A 339 20.57 3.93 19.87
CA THR A 339 21.64 4.78 20.39
C THR A 339 22.64 5.06 19.25
N GLY A 340 22.34 6.10 18.48
CA GLY A 340 23.23 6.66 17.47
C GLY A 340 23.15 8.17 17.56
N GLU A 341 24.20 8.79 18.07
CA GLU A 341 24.43 10.22 17.91
C GLU A 341 24.66 10.48 16.42
N ASP A 342 23.64 11.01 15.73
CA ASP A 342 23.75 11.95 14.60
C ASP A 342 22.35 12.22 14.03
N GLY A 343 21.77 13.38 14.34
CA GLY A 343 20.48 13.81 13.77
C GLY A 343 19.45 14.45 14.72
N THR A 344 19.80 14.74 15.98
CA THR A 344 18.91 15.49 16.88
C THR A 344 18.83 16.96 16.47
N TYR A 345 17.63 17.46 16.16
CA TYR A 345 17.35 18.89 16.29
C TYR A 345 17.08 19.20 17.77
N SER A 346 17.57 20.33 18.27
CA SER A 346 17.48 20.64 19.70
C SER A 346 16.07 21.07 20.12
N THR A 347 15.73 20.73 21.37
CA THR A 347 14.45 21.00 22.07
C THR A 347 14.03 22.48 22.11
N ALA A 348 14.92 23.41 21.75
CA ALA A 348 14.68 24.84 21.83
C ALA A 348 13.69 25.37 20.77
N GLN A 349 13.72 24.85 19.53
CA GLN A 349 12.81 25.32 18.48
C GLN A 349 11.38 24.78 18.61
N SER A 350 11.17 23.71 19.36
CA SER A 350 9.83 23.19 19.67
C SER A 350 9.07 24.05 20.69
N LEU A 351 9.75 24.99 21.34
CA LEU A 351 9.26 25.80 22.46
C LEU A 351 9.33 27.32 22.19
N ASP A 352 9.76 27.75 21.00
CA ASP A 352 9.94 29.18 20.71
C ASP A 352 8.60 29.86 20.37
N HIS A 353 7.99 30.44 21.41
CA HIS A 353 6.72 31.15 21.35
C HIS A 353 6.82 32.54 20.69
N THR A 354 7.35 32.65 19.47
CA THR A 354 7.20 33.87 18.66
C THR A 354 6.93 33.62 17.18
N VAL A 355 5.72 33.99 16.72
CA VAL A 355 5.51 34.43 15.34
C VAL A 355 6.12 35.83 15.21
N GLY A 356 7.45 35.88 15.11
CA GLY A 356 8.22 37.10 14.90
C GLY A 356 8.14 37.56 13.45
N ALA A 357 7.69 38.79 13.22
CA ALA A 357 7.40 39.31 11.88
C ALA A 357 8.66 39.61 11.05
N THR A 358 9.25 38.59 10.42
CA THR A 358 10.10 38.73 9.22
C THR A 358 9.88 37.54 8.29
N ALA A 359 9.30 37.80 7.11
CA ALA A 359 9.28 36.86 5.99
C ALA A 359 10.72 36.50 5.55
N PRO A 360 10.94 35.29 5.02
CA PRO A 360 10.56 35.02 3.62
C PRO A 360 9.47 33.94 3.46
N ASP A 361 8.30 34.41 3.06
CA ASP A 361 7.29 33.84 2.15
C ASP A 361 6.87 32.35 2.18
N ASP A 362 5.54 32.19 2.30
CA ASP A 362 4.69 31.12 1.73
C ASP A 362 4.38 29.84 2.55
N ASN A 363 4.56 29.88 3.88
CA ASN A 363 4.09 28.84 4.82
C ASN A 363 2.80 29.23 5.57
N SER A 364 1.73 29.59 4.86
CA SER A 364 0.39 29.77 5.47
C SER A 364 -0.41 28.45 5.44
N ILE A 365 -1.10 28.11 6.54
CA ILE A 365 -1.96 26.92 6.63
C ILE A 365 -3.41 27.33 6.31
N ASP A 366 -4.08 26.61 5.40
CA ASP A 366 -5.54 26.69 5.17
C ASP A 366 -6.32 26.06 6.35
N ALA A 367 -6.20 26.66 7.55
CA ALA A 367 -6.97 26.32 8.73
C ALA A 367 -8.07 27.38 8.95
N ALA A 368 -9.33 26.99 8.74
CA ALA A 368 -10.48 27.86 8.97
C ALA A 368 -11.57 27.14 9.79
N PRO A 369 -11.52 27.23 11.13
CA PRO A 369 -12.65 26.89 11.98
C PRO A 369 -13.65 28.07 11.96
N THR A 370 -14.77 27.94 11.24
CA THR A 370 -15.88 28.88 11.41
C THR A 370 -16.60 28.59 12.72
N ALA A 371 -16.26 29.35 13.76
CA ALA A 371 -16.96 29.35 15.03
C ALA A 371 -18.41 29.83 14.85
N GLY A 372 -19.37 29.05 15.35
CA GLY A 372 -20.80 29.34 15.18
C GLY A 372 -21.71 28.29 15.79
N ALA A 373 -21.75 28.21 17.13
CA ALA A 373 -22.83 27.52 17.84
C ALA A 373 -24.14 28.32 17.72
N PRO A 374 -25.31 27.68 17.86
CA PRO A 374 -25.84 27.53 19.22
C PRO A 374 -26.23 26.09 19.60
N ARG A 375 -26.20 25.82 20.90
CA ARG A 375 -26.75 24.61 21.52
C ARG A 375 -28.29 24.62 21.44
N THR A 376 -28.90 23.48 21.16
CA THR A 376 -30.29 23.20 21.60
C THR A 376 -30.38 21.81 22.25
N SER A 377 -31.16 21.74 23.32
CA SER A 377 -31.39 20.57 24.17
C SER A 377 -32.54 19.70 23.65
N GLY A 378 -32.45 18.37 23.79
CA GLY A 378 -33.54 17.48 23.38
C GLY A 378 -33.42 16.01 23.82
N ALA A 379 -33.78 15.74 25.08
CA ALA A 379 -34.31 14.50 25.66
C ALA A 379 -33.85 13.08 25.20
N ASN A 380 -33.47 12.26 26.19
CA ASN A 380 -33.31 10.80 26.10
C ASN A 380 -34.62 10.08 25.73
N VAL A 381 -34.56 8.98 24.95
CA VAL A 381 -35.41 7.78 25.18
C VAL A 381 -34.68 6.49 24.73
N PHE A 382 -34.01 5.79 25.65
CA PHE A 382 -34.29 4.39 26.02
C PHE A 382 -33.21 3.86 26.98
N SER A 383 -33.66 3.32 28.11
CA SER A 383 -32.84 2.78 29.20
C SER A 383 -33.19 1.31 29.48
N GLY A 384 -32.29 0.62 30.18
CA GLY A 384 -32.43 -0.79 30.60
C GLY A 384 -31.23 -1.62 30.11
N PHE A 385 -30.30 -2.08 30.95
CA PHE A 385 -30.44 -2.48 32.36
C PHE A 385 -29.46 -1.77 33.34
N ALA A 386 -29.88 -1.67 34.61
CA ALA A 386 -29.05 -1.37 35.80
C ALA A 386 -28.54 -2.70 36.43
N ALA A 387 -27.73 -2.82 37.51
CA ALA A 387 -27.08 -1.92 38.48
C ALA A 387 -25.97 -2.72 39.23
N ALA A 388 -25.02 -2.16 40.02
CA ALA A 388 -24.58 -0.77 40.16
C ALA A 388 -23.05 -0.59 40.42
N PRO A 389 -22.46 -0.55 41.64
CA PRO A 389 -21.37 0.41 41.87
C PRO A 389 -20.07 -0.09 42.58
N ALA A 390 -19.19 0.89 42.83
CA ALA A 390 -17.86 0.82 43.47
C ALA A 390 -16.71 0.34 42.55
N ALA A 391 -15.56 1.01 42.47
CA ALA A 391 -15.11 2.23 43.14
C ALA A 391 -14.21 3.07 42.23
N LEU A 392 -13.92 4.31 42.64
CA LEU A 392 -12.85 5.11 42.03
C LEU A 392 -11.52 4.34 42.11
N MET A 393 -10.96 4.02 40.94
CA MET A 393 -9.52 3.99 40.78
C MET A 393 -9.16 4.83 39.56
N VAL A 394 -8.50 5.95 39.84
CA VAL A 394 -7.67 6.64 38.85
C VAL A 394 -6.70 5.59 38.32
N LYS A 395 -6.85 5.22 37.05
CA LYS A 395 -5.96 4.24 36.45
C LYS A 395 -4.67 4.95 36.11
N ASP A 396 -3.60 4.62 36.84
CA ASP A 396 -2.26 5.15 36.61
C ASP A 396 -1.89 5.14 35.12
N PRO A 397 -1.26 6.21 34.59
CA PRO A 397 -0.75 6.25 33.23
C PRO A 397 0.47 5.33 33.00
N ALA A 398 0.80 4.46 33.95
CA ALA A 398 1.83 3.42 33.87
C ALA A 398 1.48 2.25 32.92
N GLY A 399 0.55 2.46 31.99
CA GLY A 399 0.18 1.52 30.91
C GLY A 399 1.13 1.54 29.72
N ALA A 400 2.43 1.78 29.95
CA ALA A 400 3.50 1.89 28.97
C ALA A 400 3.19 2.86 27.79
N PRO A 401 3.46 4.17 27.93
CA PRO A 401 3.78 4.98 26.74
C PRO A 401 4.86 4.26 25.93
N SER A 402 4.78 4.36 24.60
CA SER A 402 5.84 3.90 23.70
C SER A 402 7.20 4.39 24.21
N LYS A 403 8.24 3.53 24.25
CA LYS A 403 9.61 3.94 24.66
C LYS A 403 10.23 5.03 23.76
N LYS A 404 9.55 5.39 22.66
CA LYS A 404 9.87 6.49 21.74
C LYS A 404 9.16 7.81 22.10
N LEU A 405 8.30 7.82 23.12
CA LEU A 405 7.56 9.00 23.56
C LEU A 405 8.43 9.81 24.53
N THR A 406 8.85 10.99 24.09
CA THR A 406 9.67 11.91 24.90
C THR A 406 8.84 13.15 25.23
N GLY A 407 8.64 13.45 26.51
CA GLY A 407 8.00 14.71 26.92
C GLY A 407 8.90 15.90 26.58
N LEU A 408 8.37 16.89 25.86
CA LEU A 408 9.08 18.11 25.49
C LEU A 408 8.88 19.27 26.49
N GLY A 409 7.82 19.20 27.30
CA GLY A 409 7.34 20.30 28.14
C GLY A 409 5.98 20.82 27.65
N ASP A 410 5.29 21.62 28.47
CA ASP A 410 4.10 22.40 28.08
C ASP A 410 2.96 21.64 27.36
N GLY A 411 2.80 20.35 27.67
CA GLY A 411 1.80 19.47 27.04
C GLY A 411 2.21 18.93 25.66
N TYR A 412 3.45 19.12 25.23
CA TYR A 412 4.03 18.58 24.01
C TYR A 412 4.78 17.27 24.27
N TYR A 413 4.57 16.30 23.37
CA TYR A 413 5.21 14.99 23.38
C TYR A 413 5.76 14.68 21.99
N ALA A 414 7.02 14.27 21.90
CA ALA A 414 7.66 13.81 20.67
C ALA A 414 7.52 12.30 20.50
N LEU A 415 7.22 11.86 19.28
CA LEU A 415 7.20 10.46 18.86
C LEU A 415 8.13 10.29 17.65
N ASP A 416 9.23 9.57 17.84
CA ASP A 416 10.14 9.21 16.74
C ASP A 416 9.64 7.95 16.00
N SER A 417 9.22 8.15 14.76
CA SER A 417 8.83 7.11 13.81
C SER A 417 9.72 7.10 12.54
N LEU A 418 10.95 7.62 12.62
CA LEU A 418 11.93 7.53 11.53
C LEU A 418 12.37 6.08 11.29
N GLY A 419 12.61 5.72 10.02
CA GLY A 419 12.91 4.36 9.57
C GLY A 419 11.72 3.39 9.61
N ALA A 420 10.58 3.78 10.18
CA ALA A 420 9.44 2.89 10.38
C ALA A 420 8.63 2.68 9.09
N VAL A 421 8.46 1.42 8.70
CA VAL A 421 7.67 1.06 7.51
C VAL A 421 6.17 1.23 7.79
N CYS A 422 5.42 1.83 6.86
CA CYS A 422 3.97 1.93 6.99
C CYS A 422 3.30 0.54 7.13
N PRO A 423 2.44 0.33 8.14
CA PRO A 423 1.61 1.35 8.78
C PRO A 423 2.15 1.93 10.09
N PHE A 424 3.34 1.51 10.57
CA PHE A 424 3.75 1.74 11.96
C PHE A 424 3.66 3.21 12.43
N PRO A 425 4.08 4.25 11.68
CA PRO A 425 3.91 5.64 12.11
C PRO A 425 2.46 6.02 12.47
N LEU A 426 1.46 5.52 11.73
CA LEU A 426 0.04 5.81 12.00
C LEU A 426 -0.48 5.00 13.20
N ILE A 427 0.01 3.77 13.41
CA ILE A 427 -0.41 2.94 14.55
C ILE A 427 0.20 3.50 15.84
N GLU A 428 1.50 3.78 15.86
CA GLU A 428 2.19 4.38 16.99
C GLU A 428 1.55 5.73 17.37
N ALA A 429 1.23 6.58 16.38
CA ALA A 429 0.52 7.84 16.61
C ALA A 429 -0.89 7.65 17.22
N LYS A 430 -1.66 6.66 16.75
CA LYS A 430 -2.99 6.33 17.28
C LYS A 430 -2.96 5.82 18.71
N ASP A 431 -1.99 4.97 19.02
CA ASP A 431 -1.84 4.38 20.36
C ASP A 431 -1.40 5.45 21.37
N VAL A 432 -0.44 6.32 20.99
CA VAL A 432 -0.01 7.45 21.82
C VAL A 432 -1.13 8.48 21.99
N MET A 433 -1.84 8.86 20.93
CA MET A 433 -2.92 9.86 21.00
C MET A 433 -4.07 9.42 21.92
N GLN A 434 -4.28 8.11 22.12
CA GLN A 434 -5.22 7.62 23.13
C GLN A 434 -4.79 7.94 24.56
N THR A 435 -3.48 8.00 24.84
CA THR A 435 -2.93 8.27 26.19
C THR A 435 -2.85 9.75 26.56
N LEU A 436 -2.87 10.66 25.59
CA LEU A 436 -2.82 12.11 25.80
C LEU A 436 -4.16 12.68 26.32
N GLN A 437 -4.15 13.88 26.89
CA GLN A 437 -5.32 14.67 27.29
C GLN A 437 -5.75 15.63 26.16
N THR A 438 -7.03 16.02 26.13
CA THR A 438 -7.53 17.01 25.16
C THR A 438 -6.81 18.35 25.35
N GLY A 439 -6.28 18.91 24.26
CA GLY A 439 -5.42 20.08 24.26
C GLY A 439 -3.91 19.79 24.25
N GLU A 440 -3.46 18.57 24.58
CA GLU A 440 -2.05 18.18 24.44
C GLU A 440 -1.64 17.97 22.98
N HIS A 441 -0.34 18.12 22.72
CA HIS A 441 0.26 18.10 21.39
C HIS A 441 1.18 16.89 21.20
N LEU A 442 1.01 16.17 20.09
CA LEU A 442 1.85 15.07 19.64
C LEU A 442 2.64 15.50 18.40
N VAL A 443 3.95 15.64 18.56
CA VAL A 443 4.92 15.93 17.50
C VAL A 443 5.44 14.60 16.96
N ILE A 444 5.27 14.32 15.67
CA ILE A 444 5.63 13.05 15.05
C ILE A 444 6.65 13.30 13.95
N ASP A 445 7.87 12.77 14.12
CA ASP A 445 8.90 12.74 13.08
C ASP A 445 8.83 11.41 12.33
N PHE A 446 8.76 11.44 11.00
CA PHE A 446 8.60 10.24 10.18
C PHE A 446 9.18 10.39 8.77
N ASP A 447 9.54 9.26 8.16
CA ASP A 447 10.09 9.19 6.81
C ASP A 447 9.31 8.24 5.88
N CYS A 448 8.23 7.59 6.35
CA CYS A 448 7.34 6.86 5.44
C CYS A 448 6.51 7.84 4.60
N THR A 449 6.71 7.88 3.29
CA THR A 449 5.96 8.74 2.35
C THR A 449 4.45 8.66 2.57
N GLN A 450 3.86 7.46 2.67
CA GLN A 450 2.41 7.29 2.84
C GLN A 450 1.83 7.96 4.10
N ALA A 451 2.64 8.17 5.14
CA ALA A 451 2.20 8.83 6.36
C ALA A 451 1.88 10.33 6.15
N THR A 452 2.45 10.98 5.12
CA THR A 452 2.13 12.38 4.77
C THR A 452 0.69 12.59 4.30
N GLU A 453 -0.07 11.52 4.04
CA GLU A 453 -1.49 11.56 3.75
C GLU A 453 -2.30 10.85 4.83
N ALA A 454 -1.80 9.71 5.32
CA ALA A 454 -2.53 8.88 6.26
C ALA A 454 -2.67 9.51 7.66
N ILE A 455 -1.65 10.24 8.15
CA ILE A 455 -1.72 10.92 9.45
C ILE A 455 -2.65 12.15 9.40
N PRO A 456 -2.50 13.12 8.46
CA PRO A 456 -3.44 14.24 8.35
C PRO A 456 -4.89 13.81 8.11
N GLN A 457 -5.12 12.76 7.30
CA GLN A 457 -6.46 12.27 7.03
C GLN A 457 -7.09 11.56 8.23
N TRP A 458 -6.30 10.84 9.03
CA TRP A 458 -6.78 10.29 10.29
C TRP A 458 -7.12 11.40 11.28
N ALA A 459 -6.21 12.37 11.50
CA ALA A 459 -6.45 13.50 12.41
C ALA A 459 -7.76 14.24 12.06
N ALA A 460 -7.97 14.58 10.79
CA ALA A 460 -9.20 15.22 10.31
C ALA A 460 -10.47 14.34 10.40
N THR A 461 -10.33 13.01 10.50
CA THR A 461 -11.47 12.09 10.65
C THR A 461 -11.84 11.87 12.11
N ASP A 462 -10.85 11.80 13.00
CA ASP A 462 -11.02 11.54 14.44
C ASP A 462 -11.12 12.84 15.27
N GLY A 463 -11.10 14.01 14.62
CA GLY A 463 -11.34 15.32 15.24
C GLY A 463 -10.10 15.97 15.88
N HIS A 464 -8.89 15.55 15.48
CA HIS A 464 -7.63 16.15 15.94
C HIS A 464 -7.19 17.27 15.01
N GLU A 465 -6.68 18.36 15.59
CA GLU A 465 -6.22 19.54 14.85
C GLU A 465 -4.75 19.34 14.42
N VAL A 466 -4.41 19.64 13.17
CA VAL A 466 -3.01 19.67 12.71
C VAL A 466 -2.50 21.10 12.87
N THR A 467 -1.64 21.34 13.85
CA THR A 467 -1.15 22.69 14.18
C THR A 467 0.11 23.06 13.41
N ASP A 468 0.90 22.06 13.00
CA ASP A 468 2.07 22.24 12.13
C ASP A 468 2.31 21.01 11.25
N PHE A 469 2.87 21.21 10.05
CA PHE A 469 3.26 20.14 9.14
C PHE A 469 4.37 20.60 8.17
N VAL A 470 5.59 20.12 8.39
CA VAL A 470 6.79 20.55 7.66
C VAL A 470 7.57 19.39 7.01
N GLU A 471 8.29 19.71 5.94
CA GLU A 471 9.32 18.86 5.34
C GLU A 471 10.68 19.27 5.91
N LYS A 472 11.38 18.37 6.60
CA LYS A 472 12.65 18.66 7.28
C LYS A 472 13.89 18.42 6.40
N GLY A 473 13.72 17.78 5.25
CA GLY A 473 14.80 17.39 4.35
C GLY A 473 14.37 16.29 3.40
N ASP A 474 15.34 15.66 2.73
CA ASP A 474 15.07 14.59 1.77
C ASP A 474 14.33 13.42 2.44
N ALA A 475 13.08 13.27 2.01
CA ALA A 475 12.15 12.23 2.42
C ALA A 475 11.91 12.11 3.93
N SER A 476 11.97 13.22 4.67
CA SER A 476 11.61 13.32 6.09
C SER A 476 10.65 14.46 6.40
N TRP A 477 9.68 14.19 7.26
CA TRP A 477 8.60 15.10 7.63
C TRP A 477 8.39 15.13 9.14
N GLN A 478 7.90 16.25 9.64
CA GLN A 478 7.37 16.37 11.00
C GLN A 478 5.94 16.90 10.92
N ILE A 479 5.04 16.33 11.73
CA ILE A 479 3.67 16.80 11.87
C ILE A 479 3.32 16.93 13.35
N THR A 480 2.69 18.04 13.72
CA THR A 480 2.21 18.29 15.08
C THR A 480 0.69 18.20 15.11
N LEU A 481 0.18 17.28 15.92
CA LEU A 481 -1.24 17.04 16.13
C LEU A 481 -1.65 17.49 17.52
N LYS A 482 -2.70 18.30 17.64
CA LYS A 482 -3.32 18.64 18.91
C LYS A 482 -4.56 17.77 19.14
N LYS A 483 -4.69 17.19 20.33
CA LYS A 483 -5.84 16.36 20.68
C LYS A 483 -7.11 17.21 20.86
N GLY A 484 -8.16 16.82 20.14
CA GLY A 484 -9.51 17.40 20.23
C GLY A 484 -10.34 16.90 21.42
#